data_AF-A0A6J7HYB4-F1
#
_entry.id   AF-A0A6J7HYB4-F1
#
_cell.length_a   1.000
_cell.length_b   1.000
_cell.length_c   1.000
_cell.angle_alpha   90.00
_cell.angle_beta   90.00
_cell.angle_gamma   90.00
#
_symmetry.space_group_name_H-M   'P 1'
#
loop_
_entity.id
_entity.type
_entity.pdbx_description
1 polymer ?
#
loop_
_entity_poly.entity_id
_entity_poly.type
_entity_poly.pdbx_seq_one_letter_code
_entity_poly.pdbx_strand_id
1 'polypeptide(L)'
;MSLWTPGGEVPIERNPRSTEATPSDGFDPFDGRDLEDLSPAEREQVEAMIAEMAEAQRQVLAAPAAVVVANHAMGLFQLAALHLKQPEPDFDAARLAIDTMAGLLDAAGDRLGEDGATLAEGVLELQRAFVARRSAPPVADSNLTSDES
;
A
#
# COMPACT_ATOMS: atom_id res chain seq x y z
N MET A 1 4.00 9.56 -0.80
CA MET A 1 3.53 8.22 -0.39
C MET A 1 4.44 7.76 0.74
N SER A 2 3.93 7.08 1.78
CA SER A 2 4.76 6.53 2.85
C SER A 2 5.34 5.18 2.42
N LEU A 3 6.66 5.01 2.51
CA LEU A 3 7.31 3.71 2.43
C LEU A 3 7.43 3.16 3.84
N TRP A 4 6.89 1.97 4.07
CA TRP A 4 7.09 1.29 5.33
C TRP A 4 8.54 0.82 5.44
N THR A 5 9.24 1.26 6.49
CA THR A 5 10.51 0.67 6.93
C THR A 5 10.27 -0.06 8.25
N PRO A 6 11.00 -1.14 8.57
CA PRO A 6 10.85 -1.84 9.84
C PRO A 6 11.01 -0.94 11.09
N GLY A 7 11.63 0.24 10.96
CA GLY A 7 11.75 1.26 12.02
C GLY A 7 10.71 2.38 12.02
N GLY A 8 9.77 2.42 11.07
CA GLY A 8 8.75 3.48 10.93
C GLY A 8 8.39 3.83 9.48
N GLU A 9 7.41 4.73 9.30
CA GLU A 9 7.05 5.22 7.95
C GLU A 9 8.02 6.32 7.49
N VAL A 10 8.64 6.14 6.32
CA VAL A 10 9.48 7.15 5.68
C VAL A 10 8.69 7.83 4.54
N PRO A 11 8.54 9.17 4.52
CA PRO A 11 7.88 9.87 3.43
C PRO A 11 8.73 9.86 2.15
N ILE A 12 8.16 9.45 1.02
CA ILE A 12 8.74 9.68 -0.31
C ILE A 12 8.06 10.89 -0.96
N GLU A 13 8.83 11.93 -1.23
CA GLU A 13 8.47 13.04 -2.12
C GLU A 13 8.72 12.63 -3.57
N ARG A 14 7.68 12.57 -4.41
CA ARG A 14 7.86 12.41 -5.86
C ARG A 14 8.14 13.77 -6.48
N ASN A 15 9.29 13.91 -7.12
CA ASN A 15 9.61 15.07 -7.95
C ASN A 15 8.72 15.06 -9.21
N PRO A 16 7.95 16.12 -9.51
CA PRO A 16 6.98 16.15 -10.61
C PRO A 16 7.57 16.16 -12.04
N ARG A 17 8.88 15.95 -12.22
CA ARG A 17 9.55 15.94 -13.53
C ARG A 17 9.64 14.58 -14.22
N SER A 18 9.10 13.51 -13.63
CA SER A 18 9.14 12.16 -14.22
C SER A 18 7.83 11.83 -14.94
N THR A 19 7.59 12.40 -16.12
CA THR A 19 6.42 12.04 -16.96
C THR A 19 6.74 11.37 -18.30
N GLU A 20 7.99 11.01 -18.58
CA GLU A 20 8.33 10.18 -19.76
C GLU A 20 9.34 9.09 -19.38
N ALA A 21 8.89 8.05 -18.68
CA ALA A 21 9.67 6.83 -18.53
C ALA A 21 9.28 5.83 -19.62
N THR A 22 10.17 5.59 -20.59
CA THR A 22 10.14 4.38 -21.41
C THR A 22 10.27 3.14 -20.51
N PRO A 23 9.68 1.98 -20.87
CA PRO A 23 9.74 0.80 -20.03
C PRO A 23 11.13 0.16 -20.15
N SER A 24 12.07 0.54 -19.28
CA SER A 24 13.26 -0.25 -18.98
C SER A 24 13.25 -0.65 -17.51
N ASP A 25 13.58 -1.92 -17.27
CA ASP A 25 13.72 -2.54 -15.95
C ASP A 25 14.56 -1.70 -14.98
N GLY A 26 14.00 -1.45 -13.79
CA GLY A 26 14.76 -1.02 -12.62
C GLY A 26 14.78 0.49 -12.35
N PHE A 27 15.13 0.81 -11.10
CA PHE A 27 15.43 2.16 -10.66
C PHE A 27 16.76 2.61 -11.28
N ASP A 28 16.71 3.59 -12.18
CA ASP A 28 17.91 4.26 -12.71
C ASP A 28 18.14 5.57 -11.95
N PRO A 29 19.11 5.62 -11.02
CA PRO A 29 19.42 6.85 -10.28
C PRO A 29 20.03 7.96 -11.15
N PHE A 30 20.41 7.65 -12.39
CA PHE A 30 21.08 8.58 -13.29
C PHE A 30 20.17 9.16 -14.38
N ASP A 31 18.92 8.71 -14.48
CA ASP A 31 17.94 9.17 -15.48
C ASP A 31 18.52 9.12 -16.92
N GLY A 32 19.23 8.04 -17.24
CA GLY A 32 19.89 7.82 -18.52
C GLY A 32 21.12 8.71 -18.80
N ARG A 33 21.62 9.46 -17.81
CA ARG A 33 22.86 10.27 -17.93
C ARG A 33 24.08 9.49 -17.44
N ASP A 34 25.25 9.78 -18.02
CA ASP A 34 26.50 9.24 -17.50
C ASP A 34 26.90 9.95 -16.19
N LEU A 35 27.47 9.21 -15.24
CA LEU A 35 28.03 9.74 -13.98
C LEU A 35 28.97 10.92 -14.19
N GLU A 36 29.68 10.92 -15.33
CA GLU A 36 30.65 11.94 -15.72
C GLU A 36 29.99 13.28 -16.08
N ASP A 37 28.74 13.29 -16.50
CA ASP A 37 27.99 14.48 -16.90
C ASP A 37 27.28 15.19 -15.73
N LEU A 38 27.26 14.57 -14.55
CA LEU A 38 26.66 15.16 -13.34
C LEU A 38 27.56 16.22 -12.71
N SER A 39 26.96 17.32 -12.23
CA SER A 39 27.67 18.27 -11.39
C SER A 39 28.07 17.64 -10.04
N PRO A 40 29.09 18.17 -9.33
CA PRO A 40 29.51 17.61 -8.04
C PRO A 40 28.37 17.48 -7.02
N ALA A 41 27.46 18.45 -6.97
CA ALA A 41 26.31 18.43 -6.07
C ALA A 41 25.26 17.38 -6.47
N GLU A 42 25.03 17.17 -7.77
CA GLU A 42 24.15 16.09 -8.25
C GLU A 42 24.73 14.71 -7.96
N ARG A 43 26.06 14.54 -8.10
CA ARG A 43 26.73 13.27 -7.76
C ARG A 43 26.56 12.92 -6.29
N GLU A 44 26.78 13.88 -5.39
CA GLU A 44 26.60 13.68 -3.95
C GLU A 44 25.15 13.28 -3.61
N GLN A 45 24.16 13.91 -4.24
CA GLN A 45 22.75 13.54 -4.06
C GLN A 45 22.44 12.13 -4.54
N VAL A 46 22.96 11.73 -5.71
CA VAL A 46 22.77 10.38 -6.24
C VAL A 46 23.45 9.33 -5.35
N GLU A 47 24.68 9.59 -4.90
CA GLU A 47 25.39 8.71 -3.97
C GLU A 47 24.63 8.54 -2.64
N ALA A 48 24.10 9.63 -2.09
CA ALA A 48 23.29 9.58 -0.88
C ALA A 48 22.01 8.74 -1.08
N MET A 49 21.32 8.91 -2.20
CA MET A 49 20.12 8.16 -2.55
C MET A 49 20.41 6.66 -2.73
N ILE A 50 21.51 6.30 -3.40
CA ILE A 50 21.95 4.90 -3.54
C ILE A 50 22.25 4.30 -2.17
N ALA A 51 22.95 5.04 -1.30
CA ALA A 51 23.27 4.60 0.05
C ALA A 51 22.00 4.36 0.89
N GLU A 52 21.01 5.24 0.79
CA GLU A 52 19.70 5.11 1.46
C GLU A 52 18.95 3.86 0.97
N MET A 53 18.88 3.64 -0.34
CA MET A 53 18.22 2.45 -0.89
C MET A 53 18.93 1.15 -0.49
N ALA A 54 20.26 1.14 -0.50
CA ALA A 54 21.04 -0.01 -0.06
C ALA A 54 20.81 -0.30 1.43
N GLU A 55 20.65 0.73 2.26
CA GLU A 55 20.29 0.58 3.66
C GLU A 55 18.87 0.03 3.84
N ALA A 56 17.89 0.55 3.11
CA ALA A 56 16.52 0.02 3.13
C ALA A 56 16.47 -1.46 2.73
N GLN A 57 17.21 -1.86 1.69
CA GLN A 57 17.33 -3.27 1.28
C GLN A 57 17.93 -4.14 2.38
N ARG A 58 19.01 -3.67 3.05
CA ARG A 58 19.61 -4.39 4.18
C ARG A 58 18.61 -4.59 5.33
N GLN A 59 17.82 -3.57 5.65
CA GLN A 59 16.81 -3.66 6.69
C GLN A 59 15.71 -4.66 6.34
N VAL A 60 15.23 -4.67 5.09
CA VAL A 60 14.24 -5.65 4.63
C VAL A 60 14.79 -7.07 4.71
N LEU A 61 16.05 -7.29 4.31
CA LEU A 61 16.70 -8.61 4.37
C LEU A 61 17.00 -9.05 5.81
N ALA A 62 17.17 -8.11 6.75
CA ALA A 62 17.37 -8.41 8.16
C ALA A 62 16.08 -8.84 8.87
N ALA A 63 14.91 -8.44 8.36
CA ALA A 63 13.62 -8.81 8.91
C ALA A 63 13.23 -10.25 8.53
N PRO A 64 12.60 -11.03 9.43
CA PRO A 64 12.04 -12.33 9.06
C PRO A 64 11.03 -12.18 7.93
N ALA A 65 11.15 -12.99 6.88
CA ALA A 65 10.27 -12.90 5.71
C ALA A 65 8.78 -13.02 6.07
N ALA A 66 8.43 -13.83 7.08
CA ALA A 66 7.05 -13.96 7.58
C ALA A 66 6.49 -12.62 8.09
N VAL A 67 7.29 -11.85 8.83
CA VAL A 67 6.90 -10.52 9.34
C VAL A 67 6.69 -9.54 8.18
N VAL A 68 7.59 -9.56 7.20
CA VAL A 68 7.46 -8.70 6.01
C VAL A 68 6.18 -9.06 5.25
N VAL A 69 5.92 -10.34 4.99
CA VAL A 69 4.71 -10.78 4.28
C VAL A 69 3.44 -10.46 5.07
N ALA A 70 3.41 -10.67 6.38
CA ALA A 70 2.29 -10.30 7.24
C ALA A 70 2.00 -8.80 7.18
N ASN A 71 3.03 -7.96 7.15
CA ASN A 71 2.88 -6.51 6.96
C ASN A 71 2.26 -6.16 5.59
N HIS A 72 2.64 -6.85 4.51
CA HIS A 72 2.02 -6.64 3.19
C HIS A 72 0.54 -7.08 3.18
N ALA A 73 0.22 -8.18 3.84
CA ALA A 73 -1.17 -8.63 4.02
C ALA A 73 -2.00 -7.60 4.81
N MET A 74 -1.43 -6.99 5.86
CA MET A 74 -2.05 -5.88 6.57
C MET A 74 -2.26 -4.66 5.67
N GLY A 75 -1.33 -4.36 4.76
CA GLY A 75 -1.51 -3.31 3.75
C GLY A 75 -2.73 -3.55 2.85
N LEU A 76 -2.95 -4.80 2.41
CA LEU A 76 -4.15 -5.19 1.65
C LEU A 76 -5.43 -5.03 2.48
N PHE A 77 -5.38 -5.39 3.76
CA PHE A 77 -6.49 -5.15 4.69
C PHE A 77 -6.86 -3.67 4.77
N GLN A 78 -5.87 -2.80 4.97
CA GLN A 78 -6.08 -1.35 5.07
C GLN A 78 -6.63 -0.78 3.76
N LEU A 79 -6.13 -1.24 2.62
CA LEU A 79 -6.62 -0.83 1.31
C LEU A 79 -8.10 -1.19 1.13
N ALA A 80 -8.49 -2.43 1.42
CA ALA A 80 -9.88 -2.86 1.38
C ALA A 80 -10.76 -2.01 2.32
N ALA A 81 -10.30 -1.80 3.55
CA ALA A 81 -11.02 -1.01 4.55
C ALA A 81 -11.21 0.44 4.10
N LEU A 82 -10.21 1.07 3.48
CA LEU A 82 -10.28 2.43 2.97
C LEU A 82 -11.33 2.56 1.86
N HIS A 83 -11.34 1.64 0.89
CA HIS A 83 -12.36 1.64 -0.17
C HIS A 83 -13.77 1.42 0.36
N LEU A 84 -13.95 0.53 1.35
CA LEU A 84 -15.26 0.29 1.97
C LEU A 84 -15.78 1.42 2.86
N LYS A 85 -14.87 2.25 3.41
CA LYS A 85 -15.23 3.37 4.30
C LYS A 85 -15.66 4.64 3.58
N GLN A 86 -15.46 4.73 2.26
CA GLN A 86 -15.85 5.90 1.47
C GLN A 86 -17.38 6.14 1.53
N PRO A 87 -17.84 7.39 1.31
CA PRO A 87 -19.27 7.69 1.21
C PRO A 87 -19.96 6.87 0.12
N GLU A 88 -19.33 6.77 -1.05
CA GLU A 88 -19.66 5.83 -2.12
C GLU A 88 -18.53 4.78 -2.21
N PRO A 89 -18.74 3.57 -1.66
CA PRO A 89 -17.69 2.54 -1.68
C PRO A 89 -17.35 2.09 -3.11
N ASP A 90 -16.06 2.08 -3.43
CA ASP A 90 -15.54 1.38 -4.60
C ASP A 90 -15.46 -0.12 -4.30
N PHE A 91 -16.52 -0.84 -4.66
CA PHE A 91 -16.62 -2.27 -4.41
C PHE A 91 -15.66 -3.11 -5.25
N ASP A 92 -15.29 -2.68 -6.46
CA ASP A 92 -14.40 -3.47 -7.29
C ASP A 92 -12.96 -3.39 -6.76
N ALA A 93 -12.51 -2.20 -6.35
CA ALA A 93 -11.22 -2.02 -5.70
C ALA A 93 -11.15 -2.69 -4.32
N ALA A 94 -12.22 -2.57 -3.51
CA ALA A 94 -12.29 -3.27 -2.22
C ALA A 94 -12.24 -4.79 -2.40
N ARG A 95 -12.98 -5.32 -3.39
CA ARG A 95 -12.99 -6.76 -3.69
C ARG A 95 -11.62 -7.24 -4.13
N LEU A 96 -10.93 -6.51 -5.01
CA LEU A 96 -9.59 -6.88 -5.45
C LEU A 96 -8.63 -7.05 -4.27
N ALA A 97 -8.65 -6.10 -3.33
CA ALA A 97 -7.81 -6.17 -2.13
C ALA A 97 -8.18 -7.35 -1.21
N ILE A 98 -9.48 -7.60 -0.99
CA ILE A 98 -9.97 -8.72 -0.18
C ILE A 98 -9.59 -10.08 -0.80
N ASP A 99 -9.85 -10.26 -2.09
CA ASP A 99 -9.59 -11.52 -2.81
C ASP A 99 -8.08 -11.80 -2.85
N THR A 100 -7.25 -10.76 -3.04
CA THR A 100 -5.78 -10.89 -3.01
C THR A 100 -5.27 -11.28 -1.62
N MET A 101 -5.79 -10.64 -0.57
CA MET A 101 -5.42 -10.98 0.81
C MET A 101 -5.84 -12.41 1.17
N ALA A 102 -7.05 -12.82 0.78
CA ALA A 102 -7.54 -14.18 0.97
C ALA A 102 -6.66 -15.21 0.26
N GLY A 103 -6.29 -14.98 -1.00
CA GLY A 103 -5.39 -15.87 -1.76
C GLY A 103 -3.99 -15.95 -1.16
N LEU A 104 -3.45 -14.83 -0.64
CA LEU A 104 -2.17 -14.82 0.08
C LEU A 104 -2.23 -15.70 1.33
N LEU A 105 -3.28 -15.55 2.14
CA LEU A 105 -3.45 -16.32 3.38
C LEU A 105 -3.78 -17.79 3.12
N ASP A 106 -4.49 -18.11 2.05
CA ASP A 106 -4.70 -19.50 1.61
C ASP A 106 -3.36 -20.17 1.26
N ALA A 107 -2.47 -19.46 0.55
CA ALA A 107 -1.18 -20.00 0.15
C ALA A 107 -0.12 -20.03 1.26
N ALA A 108 -0.16 -19.08 2.21
CA ALA A 108 0.95 -18.84 3.14
C ALA A 108 0.55 -18.67 4.61
N GLY A 109 -0.75 -18.64 4.96
CA GLY A 109 -1.24 -18.29 6.29
C GLY A 109 -0.61 -19.11 7.42
N ASP A 110 -0.52 -20.43 7.26
CA ASP A 110 0.09 -21.33 8.25
C ASP A 110 1.57 -21.01 8.52
N ARG A 111 2.28 -20.46 7.53
CA ARG A 111 3.70 -20.08 7.64
C ARG A 111 3.89 -18.72 8.29
N LEU A 112 2.82 -17.96 8.52
CA LEU A 112 2.85 -16.67 9.20
C LEU A 112 2.60 -16.78 10.71
N GLY A 113 2.24 -17.98 11.23
CA GLY A 113 2.00 -18.18 12.65
C GLY A 113 0.77 -17.41 13.17
N GLU A 114 0.89 -16.80 14.35
CA GLU A 114 -0.20 -16.06 15.01
C GLU A 114 -0.71 -14.87 14.18
N ASP A 115 0.19 -14.21 13.45
CA ASP A 115 -0.17 -13.12 12.53
C ASP A 115 -1.09 -13.65 11.42
N GLY A 116 -0.80 -14.84 10.88
CA GLY A 116 -1.63 -15.49 9.87
C GLY A 116 -3.05 -15.75 10.34
N ALA A 117 -3.21 -16.27 11.56
CA ALA A 117 -4.52 -16.51 12.17
C ALA A 117 -5.30 -15.19 12.37
N THR A 118 -4.63 -14.16 12.90
CA THR A 118 -5.22 -12.83 13.10
C THR A 118 -5.66 -12.20 11.78
N LEU A 119 -4.83 -12.29 10.74
CA LEU A 119 -5.12 -11.75 9.41
C LEU A 119 -6.29 -12.51 8.74
N ALA A 120 -6.41 -13.81 8.96
CA ALA A 120 -7.53 -14.61 8.44
C ALA A 120 -8.87 -14.18 9.06
N GLU A 121 -8.90 -13.88 10.35
CA GLU A 121 -10.06 -13.29 11.01
C GLU A 121 -10.40 -11.91 10.42
N GLY A 122 -9.38 -11.09 10.13
CA GLY A 122 -9.54 -9.79 9.48
C GLY A 122 -10.15 -9.88 8.08
N VAL A 123 -9.79 -10.89 7.27
CA VAL A 123 -10.42 -11.14 5.96
C VAL A 123 -11.92 -11.43 6.12
N LEU A 124 -12.29 -12.27 7.09
CA LEU A 124 -13.70 -12.57 7.35
C LEU A 124 -14.48 -11.33 7.77
N GLU A 125 -13.87 -10.43 8.54
CA GLU A 125 -14.47 -9.15 8.90
C GLU A 125 -14.70 -8.27 7.67
N LEU A 126 -13.69 -8.12 6.80
CA LEU A 126 -13.81 -7.35 5.56
C LEU A 126 -14.89 -7.89 4.64
N GLN A 127 -14.99 -9.20 4.47
CA GLN A 127 -16.02 -9.84 3.66
C GLN A 127 -17.42 -9.55 4.20
N ARG A 128 -17.62 -9.61 5.53
CA ARG A 128 -18.89 -9.23 6.16
C ARG A 128 -19.21 -7.76 5.94
N ALA A 129 -18.22 -6.87 6.12
CA ALA A 129 -18.39 -5.44 5.90
C ALA A 129 -18.74 -5.12 4.43
N PHE A 130 -18.11 -5.79 3.48
CA PHE A 130 -18.38 -5.68 2.04
C PHE A 130 -19.84 -6.01 1.73
N VAL A 131 -20.31 -7.18 2.18
CA VAL A 131 -21.69 -7.62 1.93
C VAL A 131 -22.70 -6.70 2.60
N ALA A 132 -22.45 -6.28 3.85
CA ALA A 132 -23.31 -5.35 4.58
C ALA A 132 -23.43 -4.01 3.85
N ARG A 133 -22.32 -3.42 3.39
CA ARG A 133 -22.30 -2.16 2.64
C ARG A 133 -23.00 -2.28 1.29
N ARG A 134 -22.82 -3.39 0.58
CA ARG A 134 -23.45 -3.63 -0.73
C ARG A 134 -24.96 -3.85 -0.65
N SER A 135 -25.44 -4.32 0.51
CA SER A 135 -26.86 -4.60 0.76
C SER A 135 -27.59 -3.43 1.43
N ALA A 136 -26.86 -2.38 1.84
CA ALA A 136 -27.44 -1.21 2.48
C ALA A 136 -28.26 -0.41 1.46
N PRO A 137 -29.50 0.00 1.79
CA PRO A 137 -30.25 0.92 0.94
C PRO A 137 -29.52 2.27 0.83
N PRO A 138 -29.65 2.97 -0.31
CA PRO A 138 -29.11 4.33 -0.43
C PRO A 138 -29.66 5.18 0.71
N VAL A 139 -28.78 5.94 1.37
CA VAL A 139 -29.19 6.85 2.45
C VAL A 139 -30.13 7.87 1.82
N ALA A 140 -31.42 7.80 2.14
CA ALA A 140 -32.38 8.80 1.69
C ALA A 140 -32.01 10.15 2.32
N ASP A 141 -31.90 11.19 1.49
CA ASP A 141 -31.64 12.56 1.94
C ASP A 141 -32.70 13.01 2.95
N SER A 142 -32.39 12.90 4.24
CA SER A 142 -33.22 13.37 5.34
C SER A 142 -33.03 14.86 5.54
N ASN A 143 -33.29 15.66 4.50
CA ASN A 143 -33.16 17.13 4.56
C ASN A 143 -34.18 17.85 3.65
N LEU A 144 -35.46 17.48 3.71
CA LEU A 144 -36.55 18.25 3.08
C LEU A 144 -37.85 18.18 3.90
N THR A 145 -37.81 18.49 5.19
CA THR A 145 -39.01 18.88 5.96
C THR A 145 -38.58 19.62 7.23
N SER A 146 -38.18 20.88 7.07
CA SER A 146 -38.20 21.86 8.16
C SER A 146 -38.56 23.20 7.53
N ASP A 147 -39.75 23.25 6.96
CA ASP A 147 -40.46 24.50 6.73
C ASP A 147 -41.96 24.23 6.95
N GLU A 148 -42.65 25.23 7.48
CA GLU A 148 -44.04 25.24 7.97
C GLU A 148 -44.29 24.72 9.41
N SER A 149 -44.13 25.63 10.37
CA SER A 149 -45.10 25.87 11.46
C SER A 149 -45.01 27.31 11.96
#